data_AF-A0A1B2DJ14-F1
#
_entry.id   AF-A0A1B2DJ14-F1
#
_cell.length_a   1.000
_cell.length_b   1.000
_cell.length_c   1.000
_cell.angle_alpha   90.00
_cell.angle_beta   90.00
_cell.angle_gamma   90.00
#
_symmetry.space_group_name_H-M   'P 1'
#
loop_
_entity.id
_entity.type
_entity.pdbx_description
1 polymer ?
#
loop_
_entity_poly.entity_id
_entity_poly.type
_entity_poly.pdbx_seq_one_letter_code
_entity_poly.pdbx_strand_id
1 'polypeptide(L)'
;MGGTNVDLTQDTRKYQQKYALNSAEGVKALLRDRHRIAARRFKGDTAASDIIIDLHSAIESSGMTDRQAEAIALVYGLDVTQAEAARVMGIAQKNVSEHLDGAAEAISAVYTRWNYEEITVEIEPVDEGADAE
;
A
#
# COMPACT_ATOMS: atom_id res chain seq x y z
N MET A 1 -16.85 27.33 16.64
CA MET A 1 -15.71 26.38 16.73
C MET A 1 -16.27 24.99 16.51
N GLY A 2 -16.38 24.56 15.25
CA GLY A 2 -16.87 23.24 14.88
C GLY A 2 -16.05 22.76 13.69
N GLY A 3 -14.81 22.33 13.96
CA GLY A 3 -13.93 21.73 12.96
C GLY A 3 -14.41 20.32 12.68
N THR A 4 -14.97 20.12 11.51
CA THR A 4 -15.56 18.87 11.02
C THR A 4 -14.51 17.76 10.96
N ASN A 5 -14.74 16.65 11.67
CA ASN A 5 -13.98 15.40 11.63
C ASN A 5 -13.96 14.69 10.24
N VAL A 6 -14.34 15.39 9.18
CA VAL A 6 -14.47 14.89 7.81
C VAL A 6 -13.12 14.86 7.09
N ASP A 7 -12.18 15.74 7.45
CA ASP A 7 -10.89 15.84 6.75
C ASP A 7 -9.93 14.68 7.05
N LEU A 8 -9.91 14.17 8.29
CA LEU A 8 -9.03 13.06 8.70
C LEU A 8 -9.33 11.76 7.93
N THR A 9 -10.61 11.49 7.66
CA THR A 9 -11.02 10.29 6.92
C THR A 9 -10.84 10.41 5.41
N GLN A 10 -10.81 11.62 4.84
CA GLN A 10 -10.53 11.84 3.42
C GLN A 10 -9.06 11.57 3.07
N ASP A 11 -8.11 11.99 3.91
CA ASP A 11 -6.68 11.80 3.62
C ASP A 11 -6.25 10.32 3.73
N THR A 12 -6.85 9.54 4.63
CA THR A 12 -6.65 8.07 4.68
C THR A 12 -7.13 7.41 3.38
N ARG A 13 -8.27 7.86 2.83
CA ARG A 13 -8.83 7.37 1.55
C ARG A 13 -7.95 7.71 0.35
N LYS A 14 -7.20 8.80 0.40
CA LYS A 14 -6.30 9.23 -0.68
C LYS A 14 -5.20 8.22 -0.96
N TYR A 15 -4.58 7.68 0.09
CA TYR A 15 -3.54 6.68 -0.10
C TYR A 15 -4.11 5.30 -0.43
N GLN A 16 -5.29 4.97 0.10
CA GLN A 16 -6.05 3.76 -0.26
C GLN A 16 -6.36 3.69 -1.76
N GLN A 17 -6.96 4.76 -2.31
CA GLN A 17 -7.24 4.83 -3.74
C GLN A 17 -5.96 4.88 -4.59
N LYS A 18 -4.95 5.61 -4.14
CA LYS A 18 -3.71 5.78 -4.91
C LYS A 18 -2.96 4.47 -5.13
N TYR A 19 -2.92 3.62 -4.11
CA TYR A 19 -2.11 2.40 -4.17
C TYR A 19 -2.93 1.12 -4.38
N ALA A 20 -4.27 1.13 -4.37
CA ALA A 20 -5.08 -0.09 -4.57
C ALA A 20 -4.52 -1.29 -3.77
N LEU A 21 -4.51 -1.18 -2.44
CA LEU A 21 -3.77 -2.06 -1.53
C LEU A 21 -4.28 -3.51 -1.48
N ASN A 22 -5.45 -3.76 -2.07
CA ASN A 22 -5.99 -5.08 -2.34
C ASN A 22 -5.29 -5.81 -3.51
N SER A 23 -4.38 -5.14 -4.23
CA SER A 23 -3.61 -5.72 -5.35
C SER A 23 -2.13 -5.84 -5.01
N ALA A 24 -1.49 -6.90 -5.50
CA ALA A 24 -0.06 -7.11 -5.32
C ALA A 24 0.79 -6.00 -5.98
N GLU A 25 0.35 -5.48 -7.12
CA GLU A 25 1.02 -4.34 -7.78
C GLU A 25 0.98 -3.09 -6.92
N GLY A 26 -0.18 -2.83 -6.32
CA GLY A 26 -0.41 -1.75 -5.38
C GLY A 26 0.49 -1.80 -4.16
N VAL A 27 0.61 -2.99 -3.55
CA VAL A 27 1.52 -3.24 -2.45
C VAL A 27 2.98 -2.98 -2.85
N LYS A 28 3.42 -3.45 -4.02
CA LYS A 28 4.79 -3.19 -4.52
C LYS A 28 5.05 -1.69 -4.70
N ALA A 29 4.06 -0.96 -5.22
CA ALA A 29 4.15 0.50 -5.36
C ALA A 29 4.28 1.17 -3.99
N LEU A 30 3.49 0.75 -3.00
CA LEU A 30 3.58 1.25 -1.62
C LEU A 30 4.94 0.95 -0.98
N LEU A 31 5.45 -0.28 -1.13
CA LEU A 31 6.75 -0.69 -0.59
C LEU A 31 7.92 0.13 -1.18
N ARG A 32 7.86 0.43 -2.48
CA ARG A 32 8.83 1.29 -3.17
C ARG A 32 8.77 2.72 -2.66
N ASP A 33 7.56 3.26 -2.49
CA ASP A 33 7.35 4.63 -2.05
C ASP A 33 7.47 4.82 -0.52
N ARG A 34 7.67 3.76 0.26
CA ARG A 34 7.56 3.80 1.72
C ARG A 34 8.45 4.87 2.36
N HIS A 35 9.67 5.07 1.84
CA HIS A 35 10.61 6.08 2.35
C HIS A 35 10.11 7.49 2.11
N ARG A 36 9.53 7.73 0.92
CA ARG A 36 8.94 9.01 0.55
C ARG A 36 7.70 9.32 1.40
N ILE A 37 6.86 8.32 1.66
CA ILE A 37 5.67 8.47 2.51
C ILE A 37 6.09 8.69 3.97
N ALA A 38 7.05 7.90 4.47
CA ALA A 38 7.58 8.04 5.82
C ALA A 38 8.15 9.45 6.08
N ALA A 39 8.77 10.08 5.08
CA ALA A 39 9.26 11.45 5.16
C ALA A 39 8.14 12.50 5.24
N ARG A 40 6.93 12.23 4.71
CA ARG A 40 5.78 13.14 4.78
C ARG A 40 5.21 13.25 6.20
N ARG A 41 5.39 12.23 7.03
CA ARG A 41 4.99 12.26 8.45
C ARG A 41 5.57 13.46 9.20
N PHE A 42 6.81 13.81 8.89
CA PHE A 42 7.49 14.97 9.48
C PHE A 42 7.00 16.33 8.94
N LYS A 43 6.13 16.33 7.93
CA LYS A 43 5.50 17.53 7.34
C LYS A 43 4.05 17.73 7.80
N GLY A 44 3.59 16.95 8.79
CA GLY A 44 2.23 17.03 9.32
C GLY A 44 1.21 16.16 8.59
N ASP A 45 1.63 15.30 7.65
CA ASP A 45 0.75 14.32 7.00
C ASP A 45 0.50 13.13 7.94
N THR A 46 -0.62 13.16 8.66
CA THR A 46 -1.00 12.09 9.61
C THR A 46 -1.39 10.81 8.88
N ALA A 47 -2.04 10.91 7.71
CA ALA A 47 -2.40 9.74 6.90
C ALA A 47 -1.18 8.98 6.38
N ALA A 48 -0.03 9.66 6.19
CA ALA A 48 1.24 9.01 5.91
C ALA A 48 1.77 8.18 7.10
N SER A 49 1.37 8.49 8.33
CA SER A 49 1.70 7.66 9.50
C SER A 49 0.84 6.41 9.53
N ASP A 50 -0.47 6.59 9.32
CA ASP A 50 -1.44 5.49 9.32
C ASP A 50 -1.08 4.41 8.30
N ILE A 51 -0.83 4.80 7.04
CA ILE A 51 -0.50 3.82 6.00
C ILE A 51 0.83 3.09 6.26
N ILE A 52 1.80 3.73 6.92
CA ILE A 52 3.07 3.07 7.26
C ILE A 52 2.88 2.11 8.43
N ILE A 53 2.04 2.46 9.40
CA ILE A 53 1.66 1.58 10.51
C ILE A 53 0.88 0.37 9.98
N ASP A 54 -0.05 0.59 9.06
CA ASP A 54 -0.84 -0.47 8.44
C ASP A 54 0.04 -1.37 7.58
N LEU A 55 0.99 -0.82 6.82
CA LEU A 55 1.96 -1.61 6.08
C LEU A 55 2.80 -2.50 6.98
N HIS A 56 3.27 -1.96 8.11
CA HIS A 56 4.03 -2.73 9.09
C HIS A 56 3.18 -3.89 9.63
N SER A 57 1.96 -3.58 10.07
CA SER A 57 1.03 -4.56 10.62
C SER A 57 0.64 -5.63 9.58
N ALA A 58 0.52 -5.24 8.31
CA ALA A 58 0.21 -6.16 7.21
C ALA A 58 1.39 -7.09 6.89
N ILE A 59 2.63 -6.59 6.93
CA ILE A 59 3.83 -7.41 6.77
C ILE A 59 3.91 -8.46 7.90
N GLU A 60 3.72 -8.05 9.15
CA GLU A 60 3.73 -8.96 10.31
C GLU A 60 2.62 -10.01 10.25
N SER A 61 1.44 -9.62 9.75
CA SER A 61 0.26 -10.49 9.68
C SER A 61 0.18 -11.34 8.40
N SER A 62 1.09 -11.16 7.44
CA SER A 62 1.02 -11.77 6.10
C SER A 62 1.30 -13.27 6.09
N GLY A 63 1.96 -13.80 7.12
CA GLY A 63 2.40 -15.20 7.14
C GLY A 63 3.43 -15.53 6.05
N MET A 64 4.13 -14.52 5.52
CA MET A 64 5.16 -14.73 4.51
C MET A 64 6.32 -15.57 5.05
N THR A 65 6.96 -16.31 4.16
CA THR A 65 8.16 -17.10 4.49
C THR A 65 9.36 -16.20 4.80
N ASP A 66 10.33 -16.71 5.55
CA ASP A 66 11.58 -16.00 5.83
C ASP A 66 12.29 -15.54 4.56
N ARG A 67 12.22 -16.35 3.48
CA ARG A 67 12.82 -16.00 2.18
C ARG A 67 12.10 -14.86 1.47
N GLN A 68 10.78 -14.78 1.60
CA GLN A 68 10.00 -13.65 1.10
C GLN A 68 10.30 -12.38 1.89
N ALA A 69 10.37 -12.48 3.22
CA ALA A 69 10.74 -11.37 4.10
C ALA A 69 12.16 -10.86 3.80
N GLU A 70 13.12 -11.78 3.60
CA GLU A 70 14.50 -11.46 3.19
C GLU A 70 14.53 -10.70 1.87
N ALA A 71 13.81 -11.17 0.84
CA ALA A 71 13.73 -10.49 -0.46
C ALA A 71 13.17 -9.07 -0.35
N ILE A 72 12.11 -8.88 0.45
CA ILE A 72 11.51 -7.57 0.71
C ILE A 72 12.49 -6.65 1.45
N ALA A 73 13.18 -7.16 2.47
CA ALA A 73 14.15 -6.41 3.26
C ALA A 73 15.38 -5.99 2.42
N LEU A 74 15.82 -6.81 1.47
CA LEU A 74 16.90 -6.42 0.57
C LEU A 74 16.43 -5.36 -0.42
N VAL A 75 15.39 -5.67 -1.21
CA VAL A 75 15.02 -4.85 -2.36
C VAL A 75 14.33 -3.56 -1.95
N TYR A 76 13.39 -3.62 -1.02
CA TYR A 76 12.73 -2.42 -0.54
C TYR A 76 13.49 -1.87 0.67
N GLY A 77 13.83 -2.71 1.65
CA GLY A 77 14.51 -2.29 2.88
C GLY A 77 15.82 -1.51 2.63
N LEU A 78 16.76 -2.15 1.94
CA LEU A 78 18.11 -1.63 1.66
C LEU A 78 18.26 -0.98 0.28
N ASP A 79 17.19 -0.96 -0.52
CA ASP A 79 17.17 -0.36 -1.87
C ASP A 79 18.21 -0.97 -2.84
N VAL A 80 18.54 -2.26 -2.65
CA VAL A 80 19.43 -2.98 -3.58
C VAL A 80 18.64 -3.55 -4.76
N THR A 81 19.30 -3.72 -5.90
CA THR A 81 18.66 -4.30 -7.09
C THR A 81 18.30 -5.77 -6.88
N GLN A 82 17.33 -6.30 -7.62
CA GLN A 82 17.00 -7.74 -7.57
C GLN A 82 18.21 -8.62 -7.91
N ALA A 83 19.11 -8.16 -8.79
CA ALA A 83 20.33 -8.87 -9.13
C ALA A 83 21.33 -8.90 -7.96
N GLU A 84 21.43 -7.84 -7.18
CA GLU A 84 22.21 -7.82 -5.93
C GLU A 84 21.57 -8.68 -4.86
N ALA A 85 20.26 -8.58 -4.66
CA ALA A 85 19.53 -9.43 -3.74
C ALA A 85 19.71 -10.92 -4.08
N ALA A 86 19.68 -11.29 -5.36
CA ALA A 86 19.93 -12.65 -5.83
C ALA A 86 21.32 -13.16 -5.44
N ARG A 87 22.34 -12.31 -5.59
CA ARG A 87 23.72 -12.62 -5.16
C ARG A 87 23.83 -12.81 -3.66
N VAL A 88 23.17 -11.95 -2.88
CA VAL A 88 23.15 -12.04 -1.41
C VAL A 88 22.42 -13.29 -0.93
N MET A 89 21.26 -13.60 -1.53
CA MET A 89 20.42 -14.74 -1.18
C MET A 89 20.95 -16.09 -1.71
N GLY A 90 21.90 -16.06 -2.66
CA GLY A 90 22.47 -17.26 -3.28
C GLY A 90 21.51 -17.97 -4.25
N ILE A 91 20.61 -17.24 -4.89
CA ILE A 91 19.57 -17.77 -5.79
C ILE A 91 19.58 -17.06 -7.15
N ALA A 92 18.83 -17.59 -8.11
CA ALA A 92 18.63 -16.91 -9.39
C ALA A 92 17.77 -15.64 -9.22
N GLN A 93 18.03 -14.61 -10.02
CA GLN A 93 17.23 -13.37 -10.01
C GLN A 93 15.73 -13.63 -10.24
N LYS A 94 15.38 -14.61 -11.08
CA LYS A 94 13.99 -15.02 -11.31
C LYS A 94 13.31 -15.45 -10.01
N ASN A 95 14.01 -16.18 -9.15
CA ASN A 95 13.48 -16.64 -7.87
C ASN A 95 13.31 -15.48 -6.88
N VAL A 96 14.17 -14.45 -6.94
CA VAL A 96 13.95 -13.21 -6.19
C VAL A 96 12.64 -12.55 -6.62
N SER A 97 12.38 -12.46 -7.93
CA SER A 97 11.11 -11.93 -8.43
C SER A 97 9.92 -12.74 -7.89
N GLU A 98 9.98 -14.06 -7.97
CA GLU A 98 8.93 -14.95 -7.44
C GLU A 98 8.70 -14.77 -5.92
N HIS A 99 9.78 -14.57 -5.15
CA HIS A 99 9.67 -14.24 -3.73
C HIS A 99 9.02 -12.88 -3.48
N LEU A 100 9.37 -11.85 -4.26
CA LEU A 100 8.75 -10.52 -4.15
C LEU A 100 7.27 -10.55 -4.56
N ASP A 101 6.92 -11.34 -5.58
CA ASP A 101 5.56 -11.50 -6.06
C ASP A 101 4.70 -12.18 -4.98
N GLY A 102 5.15 -13.32 -4.46
CA GLY A 102 4.44 -14.03 -3.39
C GLY A 102 4.37 -13.23 -2.07
N ALA A 103 5.40 -12.44 -1.75
CA ALA A 103 5.35 -11.54 -0.60
C ALA A 103 4.30 -10.45 -0.77
N ALA A 104 4.21 -9.84 -1.96
CA ALA A 104 3.22 -8.82 -2.27
C ALA A 104 1.80 -9.37 -2.26
N GLU A 105 1.59 -10.58 -2.78
CA GLU A 105 0.30 -11.28 -2.71
C GLU A 105 -0.11 -11.54 -1.26
N ALA A 106 0.80 -12.06 -0.43
CA ALA A 106 0.52 -12.32 0.99
C ALA A 106 0.13 -11.05 1.76
N ILE A 107 0.83 -9.93 1.51
CA ILE A 107 0.49 -8.63 2.10
C ILE A 107 -0.87 -8.14 1.58
N SER A 108 -1.13 -8.22 0.27
CA SER A 108 -2.42 -7.80 -0.31
C SER A 108 -3.60 -8.60 0.27
N ALA A 109 -3.41 -9.90 0.53
CA ALA A 109 -4.43 -10.73 1.14
C ALA A 109 -4.80 -10.25 2.56
N VAL A 110 -3.84 -9.71 3.32
CA VAL A 110 -4.13 -9.09 4.63
C VAL A 110 -4.96 -7.83 4.45
N TYR A 111 -4.61 -6.96 3.51
CA TYR A 111 -5.39 -5.76 3.21
C TYR A 111 -6.81 -6.09 2.75
N THR A 112 -6.97 -7.07 1.85
CA THR A 112 -8.27 -7.58 1.43
C THR A 112 -9.08 -8.10 2.63
N ARG A 113 -8.46 -8.85 3.53
CA ARG A 113 -9.13 -9.33 4.76
C ARG A 113 -9.55 -8.19 5.69
N TRP A 114 -8.77 -7.12 5.76
CA TRP A 114 -9.12 -5.92 6.51
C TRP A 114 -10.18 -5.06 5.81
N ASN A 115 -10.73 -5.55 4.70
CA ASN A 115 -11.77 -4.91 3.92
C ASN A 115 -11.36 -3.50 3.47
N TYR A 116 -10.11 -3.36 3.01
CA TYR A 116 -9.63 -2.15 2.35
C TYR A 116 -10.30 -1.88 0.98
N GLU A 117 -11.52 -2.39 0.75
CA GLU A 117 -12.23 -2.36 -0.54
C GLU A 117 -12.70 -0.95 -0.95
N GLU A 118 -12.16 -0.52 -2.10
CA GLU A 118 -12.88 -0.10 -3.31
C GLU A 118 -14.12 0.81 -3.11
N ILE A 119 -13.89 2.12 -3.03
CA ILE A 119 -14.99 3.10 -3.21
C ILE A 119 -15.27 3.25 -4.70
N THR A 120 -16.21 2.47 -5.25
CA THR A 120 -16.90 2.81 -6.50
C THR A 120 -18.06 3.75 -6.17
N VAL A 121 -17.89 5.05 -6.45
CA VAL A 121 -19.01 6.00 -6.42
C VAL A 121 -19.69 5.96 -7.78
N GLU A 122 -20.83 5.27 -7.88
CA GLU A 122 -21.76 5.51 -8.98
C GLU A 122 -22.46 6.85 -8.72
N ILE A 123 -22.14 7.86 -9.54
CA ILE A 123 -22.83 9.15 -9.51
C ILE A 123 -24.10 8.96 -10.33
N GLU A 124 -25.25 8.81 -9.68
CA GLU A 124 -26.52 9.01 -10.38
C GLU A 124 -26.58 10.48 -10.84
N PRO A 125 -26.94 10.76 -12.10
CA PRO A 125 -27.13 12.13 -12.53
C PRO A 125 -28.23 12.75 -11.68
N VAL A 126 -27.87 13.77 -10.90
CA VAL A 126 -28.85 14.63 -10.23
C VAL A 126 -29.61 15.32 -11.34
N ASP A 127 -30.87 14.93 -11.52
CA ASP A 127 -31.82 15.62 -12.38
C ASP A 127 -32.10 16.98 -11.73
N GLU A 128 -31.22 17.95 -11.98
CA GLU A 128 -31.44 19.35 -11.66
C GLU A 128 -32.60 19.83 -12.53
N GLY A 129 -33.74 19.99 -11.88
CA GLY A 129 -35.05 20.18 -12.50
C GLY A 129 -35.06 21.14 -13.69
N ALA A 130 -35.69 20.67 -14.76
CA ALA A 130 -36.32 21.53 -15.74
C ALA A 130 -37.62 22.10 -15.15
N ASP A 131 -37.51 22.94 -14.11
CA ASP A 131 -38.51 23.95 -13.80
C ASP A 131 -38.21 25.17 -14.68
N ALA A 132 -38.62 25.08 -15.94
CA ALA A 132 -38.72 26.22 -16.85
C ALA A 132 -39.83 25.93 -17.87
N GLU A 133 -41.08 26.20 -17.51
CA GLU A 133 -41.87 27.37 -17.96
C GLU A 133 -43.36 27.20 -17.62
#